data_AF-A0A7H9AQN4-F1
#
_entry.id   AF-A0A7H9AQN4-F1
#
_cell.length_a   1.000
_cell.length_b   1.000
_cell.length_c   1.000
_cell.angle_alpha   90.00
_cell.angle_beta   90.00
_cell.angle_gamma   90.00
#
_symmetry.space_group_name_H-M   'P 1'
#
loop_
_entity.id
_entity.type
_entity.pdbx_description
1 polymer ?
#
loop_
_entity_poly.entity_id
_entity_poly.type
_entity_poly.pdbx_seq_one_letter_code
_entity_poly.pdbx_strand_id
1 'polypeptide(L)'
;MKIANKIVSILIILVNFYFVPLSFIIIEDTGGPMGYGLLVLPISIVVNFLLVTATFALKLRFNKSIGLFVFNSLGLVWSLFWLRAFLTTNH
;
A
#
# COMPACT_ATOMS: atom_id res chain seq x y z
N MET A 1 1.91 8.30 -20.41
CA MET A 1 1.15 7.31 -19.60
C MET A 1 1.99 6.11 -19.14
N LYS A 2 2.68 5.37 -20.03
CA LYS A 2 3.51 4.21 -19.62
C LYS A 2 4.49 4.49 -18.47
N ILE A 3 5.21 5.61 -18.54
CA ILE A 3 6.22 5.99 -17.53
C ILE A 3 5.55 6.35 -16.20
N ALA A 4 4.49 7.16 -16.23
CA ALA A 4 3.73 7.52 -15.04
C ALA A 4 3.14 6.29 -14.32
N ASN A 5 2.60 5.32 -15.07
CA ASN A 5 2.09 4.06 -14.53
C ASN A 5 3.19 3.27 -13.81
N LYS A 6 4.39 3.21 -14.40
CA LYS A 6 5.56 2.58 -13.77
C LYS A 6 5.97 3.31 -12.50
N ILE A 7 6.05 4.64 -12.53
CA ILE A 7 6.42 5.45 -11.36
C ILE A 7 5.45 5.19 -10.21
N VAL A 8 4.14 5.30 -10.45
CA VAL A 8 3.11 5.06 -9.43
C VAL A 8 3.22 3.64 -8.88
N SER A 9 3.43 2.64 -9.73
CA SER A 9 3.58 1.24 -9.30
C SER A 9 4.83 1.02 -8.45
N ILE A 10 5.95 1.66 -8.79
CA ILE A 10 7.19 1.61 -8.00
C ILE A 10 6.97 2.27 -6.63
N LEU A 11 6.28 3.41 -6.57
CA LEU A 11 5.96 4.07 -5.31
C LEU A 11 5.07 3.20 -4.42
N ILE A 12 4.07 2.51 -4.98
CA ILE A 12 3.24 1.55 -4.22
C ILE A 12 4.10 0.42 -3.65
N ILE A 13 5.02 -0.13 -4.44
CA ILE A 13 5.94 -1.17 -3.97
C ILE A 13 6.82 -0.63 -2.82
N LEU A 14 7.32 0.61 -2.95
CA LEU A 14 8.11 1.26 -1.91
C LEU A 14 7.32 1.43 -0.61
N VAL A 15 6.10 1.96 -0.68
CA VAL A 15 5.22 2.12 0.49
C VAL A 15 4.94 0.77 1.16
N ASN A 16 4.81 -0.30 0.38
CA ASN A 16 4.55 -1.63 0.90
C ASN A 16 5.72 -2.25 1.68
N PHE A 17 6.96 -1.78 1.52
CA PHE A 17 8.04 -2.19 2.42
C PHE A 17 7.79 -1.78 3.88
N TYR A 18 6.92 -0.80 4.14
CA TYR A 18 6.48 -0.45 5.48
C TYR A 18 5.26 -1.27 5.93
N PHE A 19 4.23 -1.35 5.09
CA PHE A 19 2.95 -1.98 5.46
C PHE A 19 2.99 -3.51 5.54
N VAL A 20 3.87 -4.17 4.77
CA VAL A 20 4.02 -5.63 4.85
C VAL A 20 4.56 -6.03 6.23
N PRO A 21 5.72 -5.54 6.71
CA PRO A 21 6.20 -5.82 8.07
C PRO A 21 5.21 -5.38 9.15
N LEU A 22 4.58 -4.21 9.01
CA LEU A 22 3.57 -3.72 9.96
C LEU A 22 2.44 -4.74 10.14
N SER A 23 1.96 -5.34 9.06
CA SER A 23 0.90 -6.35 9.12
C SER A 23 1.34 -7.61 9.87
N PHE A 24 2.58 -8.05 9.66
CA PHE A 24 3.14 -9.20 10.38
C PHE A 24 3.27 -8.91 11.87
N ILE A 25 3.82 -7.76 12.25
CA ILE A 25 3.97 -7.34 13.64
C ILE A 25 2.60 -7.28 14.34
N ILE A 26 1.60 -6.68 13.69
CA ILE A 26 0.24 -6.59 14.26
C ILE A 26 -0.37 -7.97 14.51
N ILE A 27 -0.17 -8.93 13.59
CA ILE A 27 -0.68 -10.29 13.73
C ILE A 27 0.05 -11.04 14.85
N GLU A 28 1.39 -10.92 14.90
CA GLU A 28 2.24 -11.54 15.91
C GLU A 28 1.90 -11.03 17.32
N ASP A 29 1.74 -9.71 17.46
CA ASP A 29 1.38 -9.07 18.73
C ASP A 29 -0.11 -9.20 19.08
N THR A 30 -0.89 -9.94 18.29
CA THR A 30 -2.36 -10.11 18.46
C THR A 30 -3.10 -8.76 18.60
N GLY A 31 -2.62 -7.74 17.88
CA GLY A 31 -3.17 -6.37 17.93
C GLY A 31 -2.56 -5.44 18.99
N GLY A 32 -1.57 -5.88 19.76
CA GLY A 32 -0.89 -5.05 20.75
C GLY A 32 -1.78 -4.60 21.92
N PRO A 33 -1.41 -3.51 22.65
CA PRO A 33 -2.17 -3.03 23.80
C PRO A 33 -3.61 -2.67 23.39
N MET A 34 -4.59 -3.23 24.09
CA MET A 34 -6.03 -3.07 23.81
C MET A 34 -6.50 -3.56 22.43
N GLY A 35 -5.68 -4.28 21.65
CA GLY A 35 -6.05 -4.77 20.32
C GLY A 35 -6.15 -3.69 19.25
N TYR A 36 -5.61 -2.48 19.50
CA TYR A 36 -5.66 -1.35 18.57
C TYR A 36 -5.06 -1.68 17.19
N GLY A 37 -4.04 -2.53 17.16
CA GLY A 37 -3.44 -3.04 15.92
C GLY A 37 -4.46 -3.78 15.03
N LEU A 38 -5.47 -4.46 15.60
CA LEU A 38 -6.51 -5.13 14.81
C LEU A 38 -7.42 -4.15 14.06
N LEU A 39 -7.56 -2.90 14.53
CA LEU A 39 -8.28 -1.85 13.81
C LEU A 39 -7.44 -1.30 12.64
N VAL A 40 -6.12 -1.34 12.77
CA VAL A 40 -5.15 -0.91 11.75
C VAL A 40 -4.95 -2.00 10.68
N LEU A 41 -5.11 -3.27 11.04
CA LEU A 41 -4.85 -4.40 10.17
C LEU A 41 -5.64 -4.36 8.84
N PRO A 42 -6.96 -4.08 8.81
CA PRO A 42 -7.72 -3.97 7.56
C PRO A 42 -7.16 -2.89 6.62
N ILE A 43 -6.72 -1.75 7.18
CA ILE A 43 -6.14 -0.65 6.41
C ILE A 43 -4.81 -1.10 5.79
N SER A 44 -3.96 -1.75 6.59
CA SER A 44 -2.68 -2.27 6.14
C SER A 44 -2.83 -3.34 5.05
N ILE A 45 -3.81 -4.23 5.19
CA ILE A 45 -4.13 -5.27 4.20
C ILE A 45 -4.58 -4.65 2.86
N VAL A 46 -5.39 -3.59 2.88
CA VAL A 46 -5.78 -2.89 1.64
C VAL A 46 -4.55 -2.33 0.92
N VAL A 47 -3.58 -1.76 1.65
CA VAL A 47 -2.34 -1.25 1.06
C VAL A 47 -1.47 -2.38 0.49
N ASN A 48 -1.41 -3.53 1.19
CA ASN A 48 -0.75 -4.74 0.71
C ASN A 48 -1.39 -5.28 -0.57
N PHE A 49 -2.72 -5.23 -0.67
CA PHE A 49 -3.43 -5.70 -1.86
C PHE A 49 -3.10 -4.87 -3.11
N LEU A 50 -2.77 -3.58 -2.96
CA LEU A 50 -2.32 -2.73 -4.07
C LEU A 50 -1.01 -3.21 -4.71
N LEU A 51 -0.21 -4.08 -4.06
CA LEU A 51 0.93 -4.73 -4.70
C LEU A 51 0.52 -5.55 -5.93
N VAL A 52 -0.65 -6.18 -5.89
CA VAL A 52 -1.14 -6.99 -7.01
C VAL A 52 -1.40 -6.11 -8.22
N THR A 53 -2.08 -4.98 -8.04
CA THR A 53 -2.37 -4.06 -9.14
C THR A 53 -1.14 -3.28 -9.60
N ALA A 54 -0.19 -2.98 -8.70
CA ALA A 54 1.09 -2.39 -9.04
C ALA A 54 1.96 -3.34 -9.89
N THR A 55 2.05 -4.63 -9.51
CA THR A 55 2.81 -5.62 -10.29
C THR A 55 2.17 -5.89 -11.66
N PHE A 56 0.84 -5.88 -11.76
CA PHE A 56 0.17 -5.95 -13.06
C PHE A 56 0.47 -4.73 -13.94
N ALA A 57 0.46 -3.51 -13.38
CA ALA A 57 0.77 -2.30 -14.13
C ALA A 57 2.23 -2.25 -14.66
N LEU A 58 3.16 -2.98 -14.03
CA LEU A 58 4.53 -3.14 -14.54
C LEU A 58 4.64 -4.12 -15.73
N LYS A 59 3.70 -5.05 -15.89
CA LYS A 59 3.71 -5.99 -17.03
C LYS A 59 3.43 -5.27 -18.35
N LEU A 60 4.17 -5.65 -19.40
CA LEU A 60 4.10 -5.04 -20.74
C LEU A 60 2.67 -5.02 -21.33
N ARG A 61 1.84 -6.02 -20.99
CA ARG A 61 0.44 -6.15 -21.43
C ARG A 61 -0.49 -5.08 -20.85
N PHE A 62 -0.22 -4.58 -19.64
CA PHE A 62 -1.16 -3.74 -18.89
C PHE A 62 -0.64 -2.31 -18.63
N ASN A 63 0.60 -2.00 -18.98
CA ASN A 63 1.21 -0.69 -18.69
C ASN A 63 0.54 0.53 -19.36
N LYS A 64 -0.33 0.33 -20.36
CA LYS A 64 -1.12 1.38 -21.03
C LYS A 64 -2.54 1.50 -20.48
N SER A 65 -2.95 0.63 -19.55
CA SER A 65 -4.30 0.67 -18.99
C SER A 65 -4.48 1.92 -18.13
N ILE A 66 -5.41 2.78 -18.56
CA ILE A 66 -5.84 3.96 -17.80
C ILE A 66 -6.56 3.55 -16.52
N GLY A 67 -7.36 2.48 -16.55
CA GLY A 67 -8.06 1.99 -15.36
C GLY A 67 -7.09 1.58 -14.25
N LEU A 68 -6.04 0.83 -14.60
CA LEU A 68 -5.00 0.46 -13.63
C LEU A 68 -4.21 1.67 -13.12
N PHE A 69 -3.99 2.67 -13.98
CA PHE A 69 -3.34 3.91 -13.57
C PHE A 69 -4.16 4.66 -12.53
N VAL A 70 -5.45 4.91 -12.81
CA VAL A 70 -6.35 5.62 -11.89
C VAL A 70 -6.48 4.88 -10.57
N PHE A 71 -6.68 3.56 -10.62
CA PHE A 71 -6.81 2.74 -9.41
C PHE A 71 -5.52 2.77 -8.56
N ASN A 72 -4.35 2.58 -9.17
CA ASN A 72 -3.07 2.64 -8.48
C ASN A 72 -2.79 4.06 -7.95
N SER A 73 -3.17 5.11 -8.69
CA SER A 73 -2.99 6.50 -8.22
C SER A 73 -3.85 6.81 -7.00
N LEU A 74 -5.12 6.42 -6.98
CA LEU A 74 -5.99 6.57 -5.82
C LEU A 74 -5.47 5.74 -4.63
N GLY A 75 -5.08 4.49 -4.89
CA GLY A 75 -4.47 3.62 -3.90
C GLY A 75 -3.17 4.19 -3.33
N LEU A 76 -2.34 4.85 -4.15
CA LEU A 76 -1.12 5.51 -3.72
C LEU A 76 -1.40 6.71 -2.81
N VAL A 77 -2.40 7.54 -3.14
CA VAL A 77 -2.80 8.67 -2.28
C VAL A 77 -3.28 8.14 -0.93
N TRP A 78 -4.11 7.10 -0.93
CA TRP A 78 -4.58 6.44 0.28
C TRP A 78 -3.43 5.87 1.12
N SER A 79 -2.48 5.16 0.50
CA SER A 79 -1.36 4.55 1.21
C SER A 79 -0.39 5.59 1.79
N LEU A 80 -0.14 6.68 1.06
CA LEU A 80 0.68 7.79 1.55
C LEU A 80 0.03 8.54 2.72
N PHE A 81 -1.29 8.73 2.68
CA PHE A 81 -2.04 9.32 3.80
C PHE A 81 -1.84 8.51 5.08
N TRP A 82 -2.04 7.19 5.00
CA TRP A 82 -1.86 6.31 6.16
C TRP A 82 -0.40 6.17 6.57
N LEU A 83 0.54 6.11 5.63
CA LEU A 83 1.97 6.09 5.93
C LEU A 83 2.35 7.31 6.76
N ARG A 84 1.91 8.51 6.35
CA ARG A 84 2.14 9.74 7.10
C ARG A 84 1.49 9.67 8.48
N ALA A 85 0.24 9.20 8.58
CA ALA A 85 -0.46 9.09 9.85
C ALA A 85 0.30 8.20 10.83
N PHE A 86 0.77 7.02 10.39
CA PHE A 86 1.52 6.11 11.26
C PHE A 86 2.92 6.63 11.61
N LEU A 87 3.65 7.22 10.66
CA LEU A 87 4.97 7.80 10.95
C LEU A 87 4.92 8.99 11.93
N THR A 88 3.82 9.75 11.93
CA THR A 88 3.66 10.91 12.83
C THR A 88 3.07 10.56 14.20
N THR A 89 2.38 9.42 14.31
CA THR A 89 1.78 8.96 15.58
C THR A 89 2.78 8.16 16.44
N ASN A 90 3.85 7.63 15.83
CA ASN A 90 4.91 6.88 16.54
C ASN A 90 5.99 7.79 17.17
N HIS A 91 5.72 9.08 17.37
CA HIS A 91 6.60 10.07 18.02
C HIS A 91 5.93 10.70 19.23
#